data_AF-A0A1V9W0S9-F1
#
_entry.id   AF-A0A1V9W0S9-F1
#
_cell.length_a   1.000
_cell.length_b   1.000
_cell.length_c   1.000
_cell.angle_alpha   90.00
_cell.angle_beta   90.00
_cell.angle_gamma   90.00
#
_symmetry.space_group_name_H-M   'P 1'
#
loop_
_entity.id
_entity.type
_entity.pdbx_description
1 polymer ?
#
loop_
_entity_poly.entity_id
_entity_poly.type
_entity_poly.pdbx_seq_one_letter_code
_entity_poly.pdbx_strand_id
1 'polypeptide(L)'
;MKYNDKGLILVILQLIKNNGNIQEIINAEVSFSMVYGYISHIKRNGLVTDIYGDLKLTDLGETKINELNKELKRKHSEEWISPQYEYMIEKWDKFKVYLP
;
A
#
# COMPACT_ATOMS: atom_id res chain seq x y z
N MET A 1 18.69 7.14 6.01
CA MET A 1 17.21 7.15 5.97
C MET A 1 16.77 6.48 4.69
N LYS A 2 16.35 5.20 4.77
CA LYS A 2 16.07 4.36 3.60
C LYS A 2 14.82 4.81 2.82
N TYR A 3 13.98 5.66 3.43
CA TYR A 3 12.82 6.28 2.82
C TYR A 3 12.78 7.79 3.11
N ASN A 4 12.52 8.59 2.06
CA ASN A 4 12.02 9.96 2.20
C ASN A 4 10.49 9.90 2.39
N ASP A 5 9.85 10.94 2.94
CA ASP A 5 8.39 11.01 3.17
C ASP A 5 7.58 10.60 1.93
N LYS A 6 7.96 11.15 0.78
CA LYS A 6 7.34 10.82 -0.53
C LYS A 6 7.52 9.35 -0.91
N GLY A 7 8.68 8.77 -0.59
CA GLY A 7 8.99 7.37 -0.88
C GLY A 7 8.18 6.41 0.00
N LEU A 8 7.99 6.75 1.29
CA LEU A 8 7.17 5.94 2.20
C LEU A 8 5.70 5.99 1.82
N ILE A 9 5.18 7.17 1.45
CA ILE A 9 3.82 7.32 0.92
C ILE A 9 3.62 6.47 -0.33
N LEU A 10 4.56 6.51 -1.28
CA LEU A 10 4.50 5.70 -2.50
C LEU A 10 4.43 4.20 -2.17
N VAL A 11 5.29 3.71 -1.28
CA VAL A 11 5.31 2.30 -0.89
C VAL A 11 4.00 1.88 -0.22
N ILE A 12 3.46 2.70 0.70
CA ILE A 12 2.17 2.41 1.34
C ILE A 12 1.04 2.34 0.32
N LEU A 13 0.98 3.29 -0.63
CA LEU A 13 -0.01 3.28 -1.71
C LEU A 13 0.10 2.03 -2.59
N GLN A 14 1.33 1.61 -2.91
CA GLN A 14 1.55 0.41 -3.72
C GLN A 14 1.20 -0.88 -2.97
N LEU A 15 1.48 -0.96 -1.66
CA LEU A 15 1.03 -2.08 -0.83
C LEU A 15 -0.50 -2.15 -0.80
N ILE A 16 -1.19 -1.03 -0.59
CA ILE A 16 -2.66 -0.99 -0.60
C ILE A 16 -3.20 -1.41 -1.99
N LYS A 17 -2.59 -0.94 -3.08
CA LYS A 17 -2.96 -1.32 -4.46
C LYS A 17 -2.87 -2.85 -4.67
N ASN A 18 -1.82 -3.47 -4.15
CA ASN A 18 -1.54 -4.89 -4.34
C ASN A 18 -2.10 -5.78 -3.22
N ASN A 19 -2.87 -5.23 -2.27
CA ASN A 19 -3.28 -5.90 -1.03
C ASN A 19 -2.10 -6.52 -0.25
N GLY A 20 -0.94 -5.88 -0.31
CA GLY A 20 0.28 -6.29 0.39
C GLY A 20 0.21 -6.04 1.90
N ASN A 21 1.06 -6.73 2.65
CA ASN A 21 1.07 -6.63 4.11
C ASN A 21 1.85 -5.38 4.55
N ILE A 22 1.18 -4.46 5.25
CA ILE A 22 1.81 -3.25 5.82
C ILE A 22 2.96 -3.60 6.79
N GLN A 23 2.96 -4.79 7.38
CA GLN A 23 4.06 -5.24 8.23
C GLN A 23 5.39 -5.38 7.49
N GLU A 24 5.38 -5.56 6.17
CA GLU A 24 6.61 -5.73 5.36
C GLU A 24 7.53 -4.50 5.38
N ILE A 25 6.98 -3.32 5.69
CA ILE A 25 7.75 -2.07 5.72
C ILE A 25 8.15 -1.64 7.12
N ILE A 26 7.71 -2.36 8.16
CA ILE A 26 8.03 -2.07 9.55
C ILE A 26 9.43 -2.58 9.86
N ASN A 27 10.28 -1.70 10.40
CA ASN A 27 11.66 -2.03 10.79
C ASN A 27 12.16 -1.01 11.82
N ALA A 28 13.46 -1.06 12.15
CA ALA A 28 14.08 -0.15 13.11
C ALA A 28 13.97 1.35 12.74
N GLU A 29 13.83 1.69 11.46
CA GLU A 29 13.66 3.07 10.97
C GLU A 29 12.18 3.45 10.75
N VAL A 30 11.28 2.47 10.59
CA VAL A 30 9.86 2.68 10.25
C VAL A 30 8.98 2.00 11.28
N SER A 31 8.40 2.78 12.19
CA SER A 31 7.52 2.28 13.24
C SER A 31 6.07 2.12 12.77
N PHE A 32 5.32 1.27 13.46
CA PHE A 32 3.87 1.11 13.23
C PHE A 32 3.11 2.44 13.38
N SER A 33 3.44 3.24 14.40
CA SER A 33 2.81 4.54 14.63
C SER A 33 3.06 5.52 13.49
N MET A 34 4.26 5.51 12.92
CA MET A 34 4.62 6.33 11.78
C MET A 34 3.79 5.92 10.55
N VAL A 35 3.74 4.62 10.23
CA VAL A 35 2.95 4.11 9.09
C VAL A 35 1.47 4.45 9.24
N TYR A 36 0.90 4.27 10.44
CA TYR A 36 -0.49 4.63 10.71
C TYR A 36 -0.75 6.15 10.53
N GLY A 37 0.23 6.98 10.88
CA GLY A 37 0.23 8.41 10.61
C GLY A 37 0.14 8.72 9.11
N TYR A 38 0.92 8.04 8.27
CA TYR A 38 0.84 8.20 6.81
C TYR A 38 -0.47 7.66 6.24
N ILE A 39 -0.96 6.50 6.70
CA ILE A 39 -2.26 5.96 6.25
C ILE A 39 -3.38 6.96 6.57
N SER A 40 -3.37 7.52 7.77
CA SER A 40 -4.33 8.55 8.17
C SER A 40 -4.23 9.79 7.30
N HIS A 41 -3.00 10.23 6.98
CA HIS A 41 -2.78 11.34 6.06
C HIS A 41 -3.31 11.05 4.65
N ILE A 42 -2.99 9.89 4.09
CA ILE A 42 -3.40 9.46 2.73
C ILE A 42 -4.94 9.32 2.66
N LYS A 43 -5.58 8.78 3.70
CA LYS A 43 -7.06 8.69 3.82
C LYS A 43 -7.71 10.07 3.87
N ARG A 44 -7.17 10.99 4.67
CA ARG A 44 -7.66 12.40 4.72
C ARG A 44 -7.54 13.13 3.39
N ASN A 45 -6.54 12.79 2.58
CA ASN A 45 -6.35 13.37 1.24
C ASN A 45 -7.19 12.66 0.16
N GLY A 46 -8.03 11.69 0.51
CA GLY A 46 -8.89 10.98 -0.45
C GLY A 46 -8.14 10.08 -1.42
N LEU A 47 -6.87 9.77 -1.16
CA LEU A 47 -6.05 8.89 -2.01
C LEU A 47 -6.40 7.41 -1.79
N VAL A 48 -6.93 7.09 -0.61
CA VAL A 48 -7.46 5.77 -0.26
C VAL A 48 -8.81 5.93 0.41
N THR A 49 -9.69 4.98 0.15
CA THR A 49 -11.01 4.86 0.78
C THR A 49 -11.08 3.59 1.60
N ASP A 50 -12.03 3.53 2.52
CA ASP A 50 -12.29 2.40 3.39
C ASP A 50 -13.63 1.82 2.98
N ILE A 51 -13.61 0.63 2.37
CA ILE A 51 -14.80 -0.06 1.91
C ILE A 51 -14.92 -1.35 2.71
N TYR A 52 -15.82 -1.37 3.68
CA TYR A 52 -16.07 -2.50 4.59
C TYR A 52 -14.84 -2.94 5.41
N GLY A 53 -13.98 -2.00 5.82
CA GLY A 53 -12.77 -2.29 6.58
C GLY A 53 -11.55 -2.61 5.70
N ASP A 54 -11.74 -2.71 4.38
CA ASP A 54 -10.65 -2.89 3.43
C ASP A 54 -10.25 -1.53 2.84
N LEU A 55 -8.97 -1.18 3.01
CA LEU A 55 -8.39 0.00 2.35
C LEU A 55 -8.29 -0.26 0.85
N LYS A 56 -8.90 0.60 0.05
CA LYS A 56 -8.82 0.57 -1.41
C LYS A 56 -8.27 1.88 -1.95
N LEU A 57 -7.49 1.78 -3.02
CA LEU A 57 -7.03 2.95 -3.74
C LEU A 57 -8.20 3.65 -4.46
N THR A 58 -8.14 4.97 -4.52
CA THR A 58 -9.02 5.77 -5.38
C THR A 58 -8.31 6.14 -6.68
N ASP A 59 -9.04 6.66 -7.67
CA ASP A 59 -8.47 7.18 -8.91
C ASP A 59 -7.44 8.30 -8.65
N LEU A 60 -7.67 9.10 -7.60
CA LEU A 60 -6.72 10.10 -7.12
C LEU A 60 -5.45 9.44 -6.57
N GLY A 61 -5.60 8.34 -5.82
CA GLY A 61 -4.49 7.53 -5.35
C GLY A 61 -3.64 6.98 -6.49
N GLU A 62 -4.27 6.47 -7.55
CA GLU A 62 -3.55 5.94 -8.72
C GLU A 62 -2.78 7.04 -9.45
N THR A 63 -3.44 8.18 -9.64
CA THR A 63 -2.79 9.37 -10.22
C THR A 63 -1.59 9.78 -9.37
N LYS A 64 -1.74 9.75 -8.04
CA LYS A 64 -0.65 10.11 -7.13
C LYS A 64 0.53 9.15 -7.16
N ILE A 65 0.28 7.84 -7.31
CA ILE A 65 1.34 6.85 -7.53
C ILE A 65 2.14 7.22 -8.79
N ASN A 66 1.45 7.54 -9.89
CA ASN A 66 2.08 7.88 -11.15
C ASN A 66 2.92 9.17 -11.06
N GLU A 67 2.41 10.19 -10.37
CA GLU A 67 3.17 11.42 -10.07
C GLU A 67 4.44 11.12 -9.25
N LEU A 68 4.30 10.39 -8.14
CA LEU A 68 5.41 10.07 -7.24
C LEU A 68 6.48 9.24 -7.95
N ASN A 69 6.08 8.30 -8.81
CA ASN A 69 7.03 7.53 -9.63
C ASN A 69 7.83 8.42 -10.60
N LYS A 70 7.18 9.39 -11.24
CA LYS A 70 7.84 10.38 -12.11
C LYS A 70 8.77 11.29 -11.31
N GLU A 71 8.32 11.84 -10.18
CA GLU A 71 9.10 12.72 -9.32
C GLU A 71 10.36 12.04 -8.76
N LEU A 72 10.23 10.79 -8.32
CA LEU A 72 11.33 10.01 -7.75
C LEU A 72 12.25 9.40 -8.83
N LYS A 73 12.06 9.75 -10.11
CA LYS A 73 12.79 9.21 -11.27
C LYS A 73 12.81 7.67 -11.30
N ARG A 74 11.80 7.02 -10.72
CA ARG A 74 11.68 5.56 -10.71
C ARG A 74 11.09 5.12 -12.05
N LYS A 75 11.95 4.96 -13.06
CA LYS A 75 11.58 4.43 -14.39
C LYS A 75 11.15 2.94 -14.35
N HIS A 76 11.41 2.23 -13.26
CA HIS A 76 11.12 0.80 -13.06
C HIS A 76 10.56 0.52 -11.65
N SER A 77 9.57 1.29 -11.18
CA SER A 77 9.03 1.16 -9.82
C SER A 77 8.30 -0.17 -9.55
N GLU A 78 7.91 -0.90 -10.58
CA GLU A 78 7.36 -2.26 -10.49
C GLU A 78 8.42 -3.27 -10.03
N GLU A 79 9.70 -3.06 -10.36
CA GLU A 79 10.79 -3.97 -9.99
C GLU A 79 11.18 -3.86 -8.51
N TRP A 80 10.85 -2.76 -7.84
CA TRP A 80 11.12 -2.62 -6.39
C TRP A 80 10.09 -3.35 -5.52
N ILE A 81 8.96 -3.79 -6.08
CA ILE A 81 7.94 -4.62 -5.42
C ILE A 81 7.89 -6.03 -6.03
N SER A 82 8.92 -6.45 -6.76
CA SER A 82 9.01 -7.83 -7.24
C SER A 82 10.26 -8.48 -6.68
N PRO A 83 10.09 -9.17 -5.55
CA PRO A 83 10.24 -10.64 -5.63
C PRO A 83 9.17 -11.41 -4.84
N GLN A 84 7.91 -10.96 -4.80
CA GLN A 84 6.89 -11.57 -3.92
C GLN A 84 5.65 -12.14 -4.62
N TYR A 85 5.69 -12.38 -5.93
CA TYR A 85 4.64 -13.17 -6.59
C TYR A 85 4.40 -14.55 -5.94
N GLU A 86 5.35 -15.05 -5.17
CA GLU A 86 5.26 -16.30 -4.41
C GLU A 86 4.46 -16.22 -3.08
N TYR A 87 4.19 -15.02 -2.56
CA TYR A 87 3.45 -14.82 -1.29
C TYR A 87 2.04 -14.25 -1.48
N MET A 88 1.56 -14.20 -2.71
CA MET A 88 0.20 -13.75 -3.01
C MET A 88 -0.79 -14.77 -2.44
N ILE A 89 -1.37 -14.47 -1.27
CA ILE A 89 -2.37 -15.33 -0.62
C ILE A 89 -3.60 -15.43 -1.54
N GLU A 90 -3.89 -16.63 -2.04
CA GLU A 90 -5.11 -16.91 -2.79
C GLU A 90 -6.34 -16.56 -1.94
N LYS A 91 -7.26 -15.80 -2.55
CA LYS A 91 -8.50 -15.36 -1.89
C LYS A 91 -9.31 -16.57 -1.42
N TRP A 92 -9.47 -16.70 -0.10
CA TRP A 92 -10.55 -17.51 0.44
C TRP A 92 -11.85 -16.72 0.34
N ASP A 93 -12.75 -17.27 -0.48
CA ASP A 93 -14.09 -16.75 -0.70
C ASP A 93 -14.87 -16.75 0.63
N LYS A 94 -15.21 -15.56 1.14
CA LYS A 94 -15.91 -15.37 2.42
C LYS A 94 -17.35 -15.93 2.40
N PHE A 95 -17.83 -16.45 1.28
CA PHE A 95 -19.19 -17.00 1.12
C PHE A 95 -19.32 -18.52 1.33
N LYS A 96 -18.26 -19.25 1.69
CA LYS A 96 -18.38 -20.66 2.12
C LYS A 96 -18.63 -20.77 3.63
N VAL A 97 -19.74 -20.22 4.11
CA VAL A 97 -20.28 -20.64 5.42
C VAL A 97 -21.27 -21.77 5.14
N TYR A 98 -20.82 -23.00 5.37
CA TYR A 98 -21.68 -24.18 5.43
C TYR A 98 -22.39 -24.14 6.79
N LEU A 99 -23.72 -24.04 6.79
CA LEU A 99 -24.53 -24.29 7.99
C LEU A 99 -25.00 -25.76 7.94
N PRO A 100 -24.67 -26.59 8.93
CA PRO A 100 -25.19 -27.96 9.05
C PRO A 100 -26.68 -27.98 9.39
#